data_AF-A0A6C0HBB0-F1
#
_entry.id   AF-A0A6C0HBB0-F1
#
_cell.length_a   1.000
_cell.length_b   1.000
_cell.length_c   1.000
_cell.angle_alpha   90.00
_cell.angle_beta   90.00
_cell.angle_gamma   90.00
#
_symmetry.space_group_name_H-M   'P 1'
#
loop_
_entity.id
_entity.type
_entity.pdbx_description
1 polymer ?
#
loop_
_entity_poly.entity_id
_entity_poly.type
_entity_poly.pdbx_seq_one_letter_code
_entity_poly.pdbx_strand_id
1 'polypeptide(L)'
;MDMSYEQCLINQIFSVQHKFDNVLGEMISNIFNLYDIDGDGNLDYEDYISFVSDLMYISILMNRMKPGQYTLNNVLKFVKWTAKNIASNLFVGNVHYLPYDMFSKRIISALTEHYTSTSTTSQMHFASLLPEFMNFFNYYVQISERRGWPSILSISANETTRPPSELISTAVSEIAEQPVIEAPTQPITVEESIQEQVATEMVTEQVIAEQQTPAQPRDIHFNMFSQFDMDENEEPEFPTPELPPEIPHELEVKEGIVIKLSEKGYDMIEGDLNINNYIFDNPGENIAFRIGETYFLTNRTIIKTMVNIGEKENAIFFGCQCEIKDDWTRIETWARLDQVVISDIPYFNVQHIGLPVRYVLLKDILALLKSDYNCFYIERPDPPEYIASFVSDNILNHARGSMSGVHCQDGQRDIIYRIKKFKPRFTF
;
A
#
# COMPACT_ATOMS: atom_id res chain seq x y z
N MET A 1 -3.27 -46.09 6.56
CA MET A 1 -2.10 -46.31 5.70
C MET A 1 -1.21 -45.12 5.93
N ASP A 2 -0.03 -45.33 6.51
CA ASP A 2 0.91 -44.25 6.78
C ASP A 2 1.50 -43.77 5.45
N MET A 3 1.47 -42.46 5.19
CA MET A 3 2.14 -41.87 4.03
C MET A 3 3.65 -42.07 4.18
N SER A 4 4.32 -42.49 3.10
CA SER A 4 5.78 -42.57 3.10
C SER A 4 6.40 -41.17 3.18
N TYR A 5 7.63 -41.10 3.68
CA TYR A 5 8.38 -39.86 3.79
C TYR A 5 8.54 -39.17 2.42
N GLU A 6 8.74 -39.95 1.34
CA GLU A 6 8.84 -39.42 -0.01
C GLU A 6 7.53 -38.75 -0.47
N GLN A 7 6.38 -39.34 -0.15
CA GLN A 7 5.08 -38.76 -0.49
C GLN A 7 4.85 -37.44 0.26
N CYS A 8 5.25 -37.35 1.54
CA CYS A 8 5.20 -36.12 2.32
C CYS A 8 6.08 -35.02 1.73
N LEU A 9 7.31 -35.35 1.32
CA LEU A 9 8.22 -34.38 0.70
C LEU A 9 7.70 -33.86 -0.65
N ILE A 10 7.20 -34.74 -1.50
CA ILE A 10 6.61 -34.36 -2.80
C ILE A 10 5.40 -33.44 -2.61
N ASN A 11 4.51 -33.79 -1.68
CA ASN A 11 3.34 -32.97 -1.35
C ASN A 11 3.75 -31.59 -0.81
N GLN A 12 4.83 -31.51 -0.02
CA GLN A 12 5.37 -30.24 0.47
C GLN A 12 5.92 -29.38 -0.68
N ILE A 13 6.66 -29.97 -1.63
CA ILE A 13 7.20 -29.26 -2.79
C ILE A 13 6.06 -28.68 -3.64
N PHE A 14 5.04 -29.49 -3.97
CA PHE A 14 3.89 -29.00 -4.75
C PHE A 14 3.07 -27.95 -3.99
N SER A 15 2.93 -28.08 -2.66
CA SER A 15 2.27 -27.07 -1.84
C SER A 15 3.01 -25.74 -1.85
N VAL A 16 4.35 -25.77 -1.76
CA VAL A 16 5.18 -24.55 -1.84
C VAL A 16 5.10 -23.94 -3.23
N GLN A 17 5.18 -24.76 -4.29
CA GLN A 17 5.05 -24.28 -5.66
C GLN A 17 3.69 -23.60 -5.90
N HIS A 18 2.59 -24.24 -5.49
CA HIS A 18 1.25 -23.66 -5.64
C HIS A 18 1.09 -22.35 -4.85
N LYS A 19 1.67 -22.26 -3.64
CA LYS A 19 1.69 -21.00 -2.88
C LYS A 19 2.47 -19.91 -3.62
N PHE A 20 3.60 -20.27 -4.21
CA PHE A 20 4.41 -19.35 -4.99
C PHE A 20 3.70 -18.88 -6.26
N ASP A 21 3.05 -19.77 -6.99
CA ASP A 21 2.27 -19.45 -8.19
C ASP A 21 1.10 -18.51 -7.87
N ASN A 22 0.41 -18.73 -6.74
CA ASN A 22 -0.66 -17.85 -6.27
C ASN A 22 -0.14 -16.45 -5.94
N VAL A 23 0.93 -16.36 -5.15
CA VAL A 23 1.56 -15.08 -4.80
C VAL A 23 2.02 -14.36 -6.05
N LEU A 24 2.69 -15.06 -6.98
CA LEU A 24 3.13 -14.47 -8.23
C LEU A 24 1.96 -13.97 -9.10
N GLY A 25 0.88 -14.74 -9.18
CA GLY A 25 -0.34 -14.36 -9.91
C GLY A 25 -0.98 -13.10 -9.34
N GLU A 26 -1.13 -13.01 -8.02
CA GLU A 26 -1.65 -11.82 -7.32
C GLU A 26 -0.76 -10.60 -7.55
N MET A 27 0.56 -10.76 -7.47
CA MET A 27 1.50 -9.67 -7.70
C MET A 27 1.43 -9.16 -9.15
N ILE A 28 1.31 -10.07 -10.12
CA ILE A 28 1.14 -9.70 -11.53
C ILE A 28 -0.18 -8.95 -11.76
N SER A 29 -1.27 -9.38 -11.10
CA SER A 29 -2.55 -8.65 -11.11
C SER A 29 -2.40 -7.22 -10.58
N ASN A 30 -1.71 -7.07 -9.45
CA ASN A 30 -1.47 -5.77 -8.83
C ASN A 30 -0.61 -4.83 -9.70
N ILE A 31 0.37 -5.38 -10.42
CA ILE A 31 1.13 -4.62 -11.43
C ILE A 31 0.22 -4.21 -12.57
N PHE A 32 -0.58 -5.14 -13.11
CA PHE A 32 -1.46 -4.85 -14.22
C PHE A 32 -2.43 -3.72 -13.88
N ASN A 33 -3.13 -3.83 -12.75
CA ASN A 33 -4.10 -2.83 -12.29
C ASN A 33 -3.47 -1.45 -11.99
N LEU A 34 -2.16 -1.37 -11.75
CA LEU A 34 -1.46 -0.09 -11.61
C LEU A 34 -1.35 0.65 -12.95
N TYR A 35 -1.20 -0.08 -14.05
CA TYR A 35 -1.02 0.50 -15.38
C TYR A 35 -2.28 0.50 -16.23
N ASP A 36 -3.29 -0.30 -15.89
CA ASP A 36 -4.64 -0.23 -16.47
C ASP A 36 -5.39 0.99 -15.89
N ILE A 37 -5.06 2.18 -16.39
CA ILE A 37 -5.48 3.46 -15.80
C ILE A 37 -7.00 3.65 -15.93
N ASP A 38 -7.60 3.19 -17.03
CA ASP A 38 -9.03 3.31 -17.29
C ASP A 38 -9.85 2.10 -16.77
N GLY A 39 -9.17 1.03 -16.35
CA GLY A 39 -9.78 -0.15 -15.73
C GLY A 39 -10.56 -1.01 -16.73
N ASP A 40 -10.21 -0.95 -18.01
CA ASP A 40 -10.91 -1.67 -19.07
C ASP A 40 -10.46 -3.15 -19.20
N GLY A 41 -9.48 -3.56 -18.39
CA GLY A 41 -8.89 -4.89 -18.39
C GLY A 41 -7.82 -5.09 -19.47
N ASN A 42 -7.37 -4.01 -20.11
CA ASN A 42 -6.34 -4.00 -21.16
C ASN A 42 -5.33 -2.87 -20.90
N LEU A 43 -4.06 -3.13 -21.23
CA LEU A 43 -3.06 -2.07 -21.30
C LEU A 43 -2.99 -1.55 -22.73
N ASP A 44 -3.31 -0.29 -22.93
CA ASP A 44 -3.08 0.34 -24.22
C ASP A 44 -1.57 0.62 -24.46
N TYR A 45 -1.25 1.31 -25.54
CA TYR A 45 0.15 1.61 -25.86
C TYR A 45 0.82 2.56 -24.86
N GLU A 46 0.08 3.54 -24.33
CA GLU A 46 0.58 4.53 -23.37
C GLU A 46 0.75 3.92 -21.98
N ASP A 47 -0.19 3.07 -21.56
CA ASP A 47 -0.09 2.26 -20.34
C ASP A 47 1.14 1.36 -20.38
N TYR A 48 1.37 0.72 -21.52
CA TYR A 48 2.52 -0.15 -21.71
C TYR A 48 3.85 0.62 -21.76
N ILE A 49 3.88 1.83 -22.33
CA ILE A 49 5.04 2.73 -22.25
C ILE A 49 5.36 3.05 -20.79
N SER A 50 4.33 3.40 -20.00
CA SER A 50 4.47 3.72 -18.58
C SER A 50 5.07 2.55 -17.81
N PHE A 51 4.56 1.33 -18.05
CA PHE A 51 5.09 0.11 -17.47
C PHE A 51 6.57 -0.13 -17.80
N VAL A 52 6.97 -0.01 -19.07
CA VAL A 52 8.37 -0.21 -19.48
C VAL A 52 9.28 0.91 -18.97
N SER A 53 8.77 2.13 -18.87
CA SER A 53 9.47 3.28 -18.30
C SER A 53 9.89 3.00 -16.86
N ASP A 54 8.95 2.54 -16.02
CA ASP A 54 9.23 2.23 -14.62
C ASP A 54 10.20 1.06 -14.47
N LEU A 55 10.08 0.02 -15.31
CA LEU A 55 11.06 -1.08 -15.35
C LEU A 55 12.49 -0.60 -15.67
N MET A 56 12.62 0.34 -16.61
CA MET A 56 13.92 0.93 -16.93
C MET A 56 14.45 1.81 -15.79
N TYR A 57 13.57 2.56 -15.13
CA TYR A 57 13.94 3.38 -13.97
C TYR A 57 14.45 2.50 -12.82
N ILE A 58 13.77 1.40 -12.52
CA ILE A 58 14.22 0.41 -11.53
C ILE A 58 15.58 -0.18 -11.91
N SER A 59 15.82 -0.41 -13.20
CA SER A 59 17.14 -0.86 -13.67
C SER A 59 18.26 0.15 -13.38
N ILE A 60 17.95 1.46 -13.33
CA ILE A 60 18.90 2.48 -12.87
C ILE A 60 19.12 2.38 -11.37
N LEU A 61 18.04 2.28 -10.58
CA LEU A 61 18.12 2.15 -9.12
C LEU A 61 18.96 0.92 -8.71
N MET A 62 18.90 -0.15 -9.51
CA MET A 62 19.69 -1.37 -9.33
C MET A 62 21.14 -1.27 -9.87
N ASN A 63 21.59 -0.11 -10.34
CA ASN A 63 22.89 0.09 -11.00
C ASN A 63 23.15 -0.84 -12.20
N ARG A 64 22.09 -1.28 -12.89
CA ARG A 64 22.16 -2.10 -14.12
C ARG A 64 22.10 -1.27 -15.39
N MET A 65 21.55 -0.06 -15.29
CA MET A 65 21.49 0.94 -16.34
C MET A 65 22.09 2.25 -15.85
N LYS A 66 22.84 2.96 -16.70
CA LYS A 66 23.37 4.29 -16.33
C LYS A 66 22.22 5.32 -16.36
N PRO A 67 22.16 6.30 -15.44
CA PRO A 67 21.09 7.31 -15.43
C PRO A 67 20.89 8.01 -16.78
N GLY A 68 21.96 8.40 -17.47
CA GLY A 68 21.88 9.03 -18.80
C GLY A 68 21.35 8.14 -19.93
N GLN A 69 21.11 6.85 -19.69
CA GLN A 69 20.47 5.95 -20.65
C GLN A 69 18.94 5.98 -20.54
N TYR A 70 18.38 6.53 -19.46
CA TYR A 70 16.95 6.71 -19.29
C TYR A 70 16.49 7.96 -20.02
N THR A 71 16.12 7.76 -21.28
CA THR A 71 15.57 8.79 -22.16
C THR A 71 14.31 8.24 -22.79
N LEU A 72 13.35 9.09 -23.10
CA LEU A 72 12.10 8.68 -23.76
C LEU A 72 12.36 7.87 -25.04
N ASN A 73 13.35 8.26 -25.83
CA ASN A 73 13.73 7.53 -27.04
C ASN A 73 14.21 6.10 -26.73
N ASN A 74 14.96 5.91 -25.64
CA ASN A 74 15.37 4.57 -25.22
C ASN A 74 14.18 3.77 -24.65
N VAL A 75 13.29 4.40 -23.88
CA VAL A 75 12.03 3.77 -23.42
C VAL A 75 11.24 3.25 -24.62
N LEU A 76 11.00 4.07 -25.64
CA LEU A 76 10.28 3.66 -26.85
C LEU A 76 11.01 2.55 -27.63
N LYS A 77 12.34 2.54 -27.65
CA LYS A 77 13.12 1.43 -28.24
C LYS A 77 12.93 0.15 -27.44
N PHE A 78 12.95 0.23 -26.11
CA PHE A 78 12.68 -0.92 -25.23
C PHE A 78 11.26 -1.42 -25.41
N VAL A 79 10.25 -0.55 -25.39
CA VAL A 79 8.84 -0.90 -25.67
C VAL A 79 8.71 -1.64 -27.00
N LYS A 80 9.34 -1.12 -28.07
CA LYS A 80 9.34 -1.79 -29.38
C LYS A 80 10.09 -3.12 -29.37
N TRP A 81 11.14 -3.24 -28.57
CA TRP A 81 11.92 -4.46 -28.44
C TRP A 81 11.18 -5.51 -27.60
N THR A 82 10.61 -5.16 -26.45
CA THR A 82 9.86 -6.04 -25.56
C THR A 82 8.58 -6.52 -26.21
N ALA A 83 7.85 -5.62 -26.89
CA ALA A 83 6.67 -5.95 -27.69
C ALA A 83 6.98 -7.08 -28.69
N LYS A 84 8.17 -7.06 -29.29
CA LYS A 84 8.65 -8.05 -30.28
C LYS A 84 9.23 -9.34 -29.68
N ASN A 85 9.79 -9.31 -28.47
CA ASN A 85 10.70 -10.39 -27.99
C ASN A 85 10.23 -11.19 -26.77
N ILE A 86 9.26 -10.75 -25.97
CA ILE A 86 9.04 -11.38 -24.64
C ILE A 86 8.49 -12.83 -24.68
N ALA A 87 8.10 -13.33 -25.86
CA ALA A 87 8.37 -14.73 -26.25
C ALA A 87 8.07 -15.00 -27.73
N SER A 88 7.34 -14.10 -28.41
CA SER A 88 7.35 -13.91 -29.89
C SER A 88 6.39 -12.81 -30.37
N ASN A 89 5.50 -12.29 -29.51
CA ASN A 89 4.91 -10.94 -29.56
C ASN A 89 3.97 -10.77 -28.34
N LEU A 90 4.11 -9.69 -27.56
CA LEU A 90 3.09 -9.29 -26.57
C LEU A 90 1.84 -8.77 -27.26
N PHE A 91 2.04 -8.05 -28.37
CA PHE A 91 0.99 -7.62 -29.28
C PHE A 91 1.07 -8.48 -30.54
N VAL A 92 0.44 -9.67 -30.53
CA VAL A 92 0.37 -10.50 -31.74
C VAL A 92 -0.66 -9.88 -32.69
N GLY A 93 -0.19 -9.11 -33.68
CA GLY A 93 -1.04 -8.45 -34.68
C GLY A 93 -1.16 -6.93 -34.45
N ASN A 94 -2.03 -6.26 -35.22
CA ASN A 94 -2.38 -4.84 -35.02
C ASN A 94 -3.29 -4.66 -33.78
N VAL A 95 -2.98 -5.34 -32.68
CA VAL A 95 -3.73 -5.19 -31.45
C VAL A 95 -3.15 -3.99 -30.73
N HIS A 96 -3.96 -2.94 -30.57
CA HIS A 96 -3.57 -1.70 -29.91
C HIS A 96 -3.58 -1.79 -28.37
N TYR A 97 -3.97 -2.95 -27.84
CA TYR A 97 -4.21 -3.18 -26.42
C TYR A 97 -3.73 -4.58 -26.01
N LEU A 98 -3.40 -4.75 -24.74
CA LEU A 98 -2.86 -5.96 -24.14
C LEU A 98 -3.74 -6.43 -22.97
N PRO A 99 -4.59 -7.45 -23.18
CA PRO A 99 -5.46 -7.97 -22.12
C PRO A 99 -4.69 -8.58 -20.94
N TYR A 100 -5.25 -8.52 -19.74
CA TYR A 100 -4.67 -9.08 -18.51
C TYR A 100 -4.20 -10.53 -18.65
N ASP A 101 -5.02 -11.41 -19.19
CA ASP A 101 -4.69 -12.84 -19.36
C ASP A 101 -3.46 -13.04 -20.26
N MET A 102 -3.28 -12.15 -21.25
CA MET A 102 -2.14 -12.19 -22.15
C MET A 102 -0.89 -11.61 -21.48
N PHE A 103 -1.03 -10.46 -20.78
CA PHE A 103 0.04 -9.87 -20.00
C PHE A 103 0.58 -10.86 -18.96
N SER A 104 -0.30 -11.39 -18.11
CA SER A 104 0.07 -12.29 -17.01
C SER A 104 0.77 -13.55 -17.48
N LYS A 105 0.19 -14.24 -18.48
CA LYS A 105 0.79 -15.45 -19.06
C LYS A 105 2.17 -15.20 -19.66
N ARG A 106 2.38 -14.04 -20.29
CA ARG A 106 3.68 -13.69 -20.91
C ARG A 106 4.72 -13.28 -19.88
N ILE A 107 4.33 -12.55 -18.84
CA ILE A 107 5.21 -12.26 -17.71
C ILE A 107 5.62 -13.54 -16.99
N ILE A 108 4.68 -14.43 -16.68
CA ILE A 108 4.98 -15.74 -16.07
C ILE A 108 5.93 -16.56 -16.95
N SER A 109 5.68 -16.63 -18.26
CA SER A 109 6.57 -17.30 -19.22
C SER A 109 7.98 -16.67 -19.21
N ALA A 110 8.09 -15.34 -19.22
CA ALA A 110 9.38 -14.65 -19.14
C ALA A 110 10.13 -14.85 -17.81
N LEU A 111 9.42 -15.10 -16.71
CA LEU A 111 9.98 -15.37 -15.39
C LEU A 111 10.40 -16.83 -15.21
N THR A 112 9.69 -17.75 -15.85
CA THR A 112 9.85 -19.21 -15.67
C THR A 112 10.71 -19.86 -16.75
N GLU A 113 10.82 -19.29 -17.94
CA GLU A 113 11.67 -19.83 -19.00
C GLU A 113 13.14 -19.48 -18.76
N HIS A 114 13.96 -20.53 -18.60
CA HIS A 114 15.42 -20.42 -18.72
C HIS A 114 15.79 -20.11 -20.17
N TYR A 115 15.96 -18.83 -20.52
CA TYR A 115 16.60 -18.46 -21.77
C TYR A 115 18.08 -18.86 -21.73
N THR A 116 18.41 -20.03 -22.25
CA THR A 116 19.76 -20.34 -22.70
C THR A 116 20.04 -19.55 -23.99
N SER A 117 20.10 -18.22 -23.90
CA SER A 117 20.49 -17.36 -25.01
C SER A 117 22.00 -17.51 -25.23
N THR A 118 22.39 -18.16 -26.31
CA THR A 118 23.77 -18.24 -26.81
C THR A 118 24.19 -16.98 -27.57
N SER A 119 23.61 -15.81 -27.26
CA SER A 119 23.94 -14.56 -27.96
C SER A 119 25.23 -13.95 -27.42
N THR A 120 26.33 -14.35 -28.04
CA THR A 120 27.62 -13.67 -28.02
C THR A 120 27.50 -12.36 -28.79
N THR A 121 27.36 -11.22 -28.08
CA THR A 121 28.12 -9.96 -28.26
C THR A 121 27.42 -8.76 -27.61
N SER A 122 28.17 -8.05 -26.75
CA SER A 122 27.90 -6.78 -26.05
C SER A 122 26.76 -6.71 -25.00
N GLN A 123 27.14 -7.07 -23.76
CA GLN A 123 26.93 -6.30 -22.51
C GLN A 123 25.52 -5.92 -22.02
N MET A 124 24.49 -6.72 -22.27
CA MET A 124 23.38 -6.85 -21.31
C MET A 124 23.01 -8.32 -21.16
N HIS A 125 23.31 -8.91 -20.00
CA HIS A 125 22.95 -10.29 -19.69
C HIS A 125 21.50 -10.37 -19.21
N PHE A 126 20.53 -10.23 -20.12
CA PHE A 126 19.14 -10.58 -19.86
C PHE A 126 18.92 -12.09 -20.00
N ALA A 127 19.65 -12.90 -19.21
CA ALA A 127 19.43 -14.34 -19.16
C ALA A 127 18.13 -14.71 -18.40
N SER A 128 17.60 -13.78 -17.61
CA SER A 128 16.34 -13.87 -16.89
C SER A 128 15.90 -12.45 -16.49
N LEU A 129 14.63 -12.11 -16.70
CA LEU A 129 14.00 -10.89 -16.16
C LEU A 129 13.58 -11.06 -14.69
N LEU A 130 13.80 -12.24 -14.10
CA LEU A 130 13.41 -12.56 -12.73
C LEU A 130 14.01 -11.59 -11.70
N PRO A 131 15.30 -11.21 -11.74
CA PRO A 131 15.82 -10.27 -10.75
C PRO A 131 15.19 -8.87 -10.87
N GLU A 132 14.94 -8.38 -12.09
CA GLU A 132 14.28 -7.11 -12.36
C GLU A 132 12.82 -7.15 -11.88
N PHE A 133 12.11 -8.25 -12.12
CA PHE A 133 10.75 -8.42 -11.61
C PHE A 133 10.70 -8.56 -10.10
N MET A 134 11.59 -9.35 -9.49
CA MET A 134 11.65 -9.48 -8.03
C MET A 134 12.00 -8.15 -7.35
N ASN A 135 12.84 -7.33 -7.97
CA ASN A 135 13.13 -5.98 -7.46
C ASN A 135 12.06 -4.97 -7.82
N PHE A 136 11.39 -5.09 -8.98
CA PHE A 136 10.17 -4.36 -9.28
C PHE A 136 9.12 -4.67 -8.23
N PHE A 137 9.00 -5.92 -7.81
CA PHE A 137 8.09 -6.34 -6.76
C PHE A 137 8.50 -5.79 -5.39
N ASN A 138 9.78 -5.83 -5.01
CA ASN A 138 10.22 -5.22 -3.75
C ASN A 138 9.99 -3.69 -3.77
N TYR A 139 10.28 -3.05 -4.90
CA TYR A 139 10.04 -1.64 -5.14
C TYR A 139 8.53 -1.32 -5.20
N TYR A 140 7.72 -2.21 -5.75
CA TYR A 140 6.26 -2.11 -5.82
C TYR A 140 5.64 -2.37 -4.45
N VAL A 141 6.14 -3.29 -3.64
CA VAL A 141 5.72 -3.48 -2.26
C VAL A 141 6.02 -2.20 -1.49
N GLN A 142 7.23 -1.65 -1.64
CA GLN A 142 7.58 -0.34 -1.08
C GLN A 142 6.68 0.79 -1.60
N ILE A 143 6.39 0.86 -2.91
CA ILE A 143 5.49 1.86 -3.50
C ILE A 143 4.05 1.66 -3.04
N SER A 144 3.56 0.44 -2.98
CA SER A 144 2.18 0.11 -2.59
C SER A 144 1.99 0.42 -1.11
N GLU A 145 2.96 0.08 -0.25
CA GLU A 145 3.03 0.54 1.14
C GLU A 145 3.09 2.07 1.24
N ARG A 146 3.94 2.73 0.45
CA ARG A 146 4.04 4.21 0.38
C ARG A 146 2.76 4.88 -0.12
N ARG A 147 2.01 4.21 -1.00
CA ARG A 147 0.77 4.71 -1.61
C ARG A 147 -0.49 4.28 -0.87
N GLY A 148 -0.37 3.56 0.26
CA GLY A 148 -1.50 3.09 1.04
C GLY A 148 -2.29 1.94 0.38
N TRP A 149 -1.71 1.29 -0.62
CA TRP A 149 -2.30 0.14 -1.29
C TRP A 149 -2.15 -1.10 -0.43
N PRO A 150 -3.20 -1.94 -0.32
CA PRO A 150 -3.12 -3.18 0.45
C PRO A 150 -2.06 -4.12 -0.17
N SER A 151 -0.89 -4.19 0.47
CA SER A 151 0.13 -5.20 0.20
C SER A 151 -0.32 -6.53 0.83
N ILE A 152 -0.53 -7.59 0.05
CA ILE A 152 -1.07 -8.88 0.55
C ILE A 152 -0.15 -9.56 1.58
N LEU A 153 1.15 -9.22 1.62
CA LEU A 153 2.05 -9.64 2.70
C LEU A 153 1.56 -9.17 4.08
N SER A 154 0.81 -8.07 4.14
CA SER A 154 0.18 -7.57 5.37
C SER A 154 -1.17 -8.23 5.70
N ILE A 155 -1.84 -8.84 4.71
CA ILE A 155 -3.17 -9.45 4.87
C ILE A 155 -3.05 -10.90 5.39
N SER A 156 -2.07 -11.66 4.90
CA SER A 156 -1.89 -13.07 5.29
C SER A 156 -1.32 -13.25 6.71
N ALA A 157 -0.73 -12.23 7.30
CA ALA A 157 -0.29 -12.25 8.71
C ALA A 157 -1.46 -12.21 9.71
N ASN A 158 -2.63 -11.70 9.32
CA ASN A 158 -3.76 -11.48 10.23
C ASN A 158 -4.81 -12.60 10.26
N GLU A 159 -4.77 -13.58 9.35
CA GLU A 159 -5.82 -14.62 9.27
C GLU A 159 -5.53 -15.93 10.04
N THR A 160 -4.33 -16.15 10.58
CA THR A 160 -3.94 -17.47 11.14
C THR A 160 -4.09 -17.62 12.66
N THR A 161 -4.86 -16.77 13.35
CA THR A 161 -5.12 -16.92 14.80
C THR A 161 -6.59 -16.72 15.18
N ARG A 162 -7.49 -17.51 14.59
CA ARG A 162 -8.78 -17.84 15.25
C ARG A 162 -8.78 -19.31 15.68
N PRO A 163 -8.69 -19.61 17.00
CA PRO A 163 -8.91 -20.97 17.45
C PRO A 163 -10.38 -21.36 17.23
N PRO A 164 -10.68 -22.63 16.89
CA PRO A 164 -12.04 -23.12 16.75
C PRO A 164 -12.70 -23.07 18.13
N SER A 165 -13.75 -22.25 18.27
CA SER A 165 -14.51 -22.17 19.50
C SER A 165 -15.26 -23.48 19.71
N GLU A 166 -14.94 -24.16 20.82
CA GLU A 166 -15.61 -25.36 21.30
C GLU A 166 -17.09 -25.07 21.61
N LEU A 167 -17.97 -25.86 20.98
CA LEU A 167 -19.37 -25.97 21.34
C LEU A 167 -19.49 -26.68 22.70
N ILE A 168 -19.72 -25.92 23.76
CA ILE A 168 -20.13 -26.47 25.06
C ILE A 168 -21.62 -26.83 24.98
N SER A 169 -21.85 -28.14 24.96
CA SER A 169 -23.10 -28.79 25.33
C SER A 169 -23.31 -28.67 26.84
N THR A 170 -24.40 -28.06 27.29
CA THR A 170 -25.02 -28.42 28.57
C THR A 170 -26.52 -28.17 28.50
N ALA A 171 -27.28 -29.27 28.47
CA ALA A 171 -28.71 -29.28 28.77
C ALA A 171 -28.91 -29.26 30.29
N VAL A 172 -29.98 -28.60 30.77
CA VAL A 172 -31.13 -29.22 31.45
C VAL A 172 -32.04 -28.12 32.05
N SER A 173 -33.27 -28.11 31.54
CA SER A 173 -34.58 -27.82 32.15
C SER A 173 -34.82 -26.61 33.05
N GLU A 174 -35.72 -25.73 32.61
CA GLU A 174 -36.97 -25.51 33.35
C GLU A 174 -38.11 -25.08 32.41
N ILE A 175 -39.27 -25.69 32.61
CA ILE A 175 -40.48 -25.64 31.77
C ILE A 175 -41.38 -24.52 32.27
N ALA A 176 -41.85 -23.64 31.38
CA ALA A 176 -43.09 -22.90 31.56
C ALA A 176 -43.77 -22.70 30.21
N GLU A 177 -44.94 -23.33 30.08
CA GLU A 177 -45.87 -23.30 28.96
C GLU A 177 -46.44 -21.90 28.72
N GLN A 178 -46.66 -21.49 27.45
CA GLN A 178 -47.88 -20.83 26.95
C GLN A 178 -47.76 -20.47 25.43
N PRO A 179 -48.87 -20.16 24.72
CA PRO A 179 -49.30 -20.99 23.59
C PRO A 179 -49.08 -20.40 22.19
N VAL A 180 -49.14 -21.30 21.23
CA VAL A 180 -49.12 -21.11 19.78
C VAL A 180 -50.38 -20.39 19.31
N ILE A 181 -50.22 -19.27 18.60
CA ILE A 181 -51.24 -18.66 17.74
C ILE A 181 -50.82 -18.92 16.30
N GLU A 182 -51.57 -19.79 15.62
CA GLU A 182 -51.47 -20.05 14.19
C GLU A 182 -52.01 -18.85 13.40
N ALA A 183 -51.20 -18.34 12.46
CA ALA A 183 -51.64 -17.38 11.45
C ALA A 183 -51.85 -18.09 10.11
N PRO A 184 -52.98 -17.87 9.40
CA PRO A 184 -53.27 -18.56 8.16
C PRO A 184 -52.59 -17.88 6.96
N THR A 185 -51.83 -18.67 6.21
CA THR A 185 -51.29 -18.33 4.90
C THR A 185 -52.40 -18.33 3.85
N GLN A 186 -52.67 -17.18 3.22
CA GLN A 186 -53.52 -17.10 2.03
C GLN A 186 -52.66 -17.20 0.75
N PRO A 187 -53.14 -17.90 -0.29
CA PRO A 187 -52.47 -17.97 -1.58
C PRO A 187 -52.83 -16.75 -2.43
N ILE A 188 -51.81 -16.09 -2.99
CA ILE A 188 -51.98 -15.06 -4.02
C ILE A 188 -52.13 -15.76 -5.37
N THR A 189 -53.32 -15.63 -5.96
CA THR A 189 -53.65 -15.93 -7.35
C THR A 189 -53.35 -14.68 -8.20
N VAL A 190 -52.55 -14.79 -9.25
CA VAL A 190 -52.46 -13.76 -10.31
C VAL A 190 -52.79 -14.45 -11.62
N GLU A 191 -53.94 -14.05 -12.18
CA GLU A 191 -54.43 -14.42 -13.51
C GLU A 191 -53.66 -13.69 -14.61
N GLU A 192 -53.45 -14.40 -15.72
CA GLU A 192 -53.10 -13.86 -17.04
C GLU A 192 -54.25 -13.05 -17.63
N SER A 193 -53.94 -11.94 -18.32
CA SER A 193 -54.62 -11.61 -19.59
C SER A 193 -53.84 -10.56 -20.42
N ILE A 194 -53.27 -11.01 -21.54
CA ILE A 194 -53.38 -10.51 -22.93
C ILE A 194 -53.52 -8.99 -23.15
N GLN A 195 -52.56 -8.36 -23.86
CA GLN A 195 -52.82 -7.79 -25.20
C GLN A 195 -51.56 -7.32 -25.94
N GLU A 196 -51.52 -7.78 -27.18
CA GLU A 196 -50.60 -7.54 -28.29
C GLU A 196 -50.97 -6.23 -28.99
N GLN A 197 -50.03 -5.31 -29.18
CA GLN A 197 -50.13 -4.27 -30.22
C GLN A 197 -48.79 -4.07 -30.91
N VAL A 198 -48.78 -4.54 -32.16
CA VAL A 198 -47.82 -4.25 -33.21
C VAL A 198 -48.03 -2.82 -33.68
N ALA A 199 -46.99 -1.99 -33.62
CA ALA A 199 -46.92 -0.74 -34.35
C ALA A 199 -45.60 -0.69 -35.12
N THR A 200 -45.71 -0.99 -36.41
CA THR A 200 -44.72 -0.73 -37.44
C THR A 200 -44.63 0.78 -37.62
N GLU A 201 -43.48 1.39 -37.31
CA GLU A 201 -43.24 2.78 -37.66
C GLU A 201 -42.02 2.91 -38.58
N MET A 202 -42.27 3.61 -39.69
CA MET A 202 -41.45 3.75 -40.86
C MET A 202 -40.28 4.72 -40.59
N VAL A 203 -39.05 4.23 -40.64
CA VAL A 203 -37.87 5.11 -40.69
C VAL A 203 -37.80 5.72 -42.09
N THR A 204 -38.08 7.01 -42.14
CA THR A 204 -38.00 7.84 -43.33
C THR A 204 -36.55 8.23 -43.56
N GLU A 205 -36.04 7.89 -44.73
CA GLU A 205 -34.73 8.26 -45.25
C GLU A 205 -34.68 9.78 -45.49
N GLN A 206 -34.02 10.52 -44.60
CA GLN A 206 -33.70 11.93 -44.84
C GLN A 206 -32.31 12.06 -45.45
N VAL A 207 -32.32 12.52 -46.69
CA VAL A 207 -31.19 13.02 -47.48
C VAL A 207 -30.50 14.15 -46.71
N ILE A 208 -29.27 13.93 -46.26
CA ILE A 208 -28.39 14.98 -45.73
C ILE A 208 -27.67 15.62 -46.91
N ALA A 209 -27.93 16.92 -47.08
CA ALA A 209 -27.25 17.80 -48.02
C ALA A 209 -25.78 18.02 -47.62
N GLU A 210 -24.90 18.03 -48.62
CA GLU A 210 -23.50 18.46 -48.51
C GLU A 210 -23.40 19.83 -47.85
N GLN A 211 -22.86 19.85 -46.62
CA GLN A 211 -22.38 21.08 -45.99
C GLN A 211 -20.87 21.22 -46.22
N GLN A 212 -20.53 22.35 -46.81
CA GLN A 212 -19.20 22.82 -47.11
C GLN A 212 -18.35 22.96 -45.85
N THR A 213 -17.15 22.39 -45.91
CA THR A 213 -16.07 22.49 -44.93
C THR A 213 -15.66 23.95 -44.73
N PRO A 214 -15.72 24.52 -43.51
CA PRO A 214 -15.02 25.76 -43.21
C PRO A 214 -13.52 25.48 -43.05
N ALA A 215 -12.72 26.37 -43.63
CA ALA A 215 -11.27 26.35 -43.60
C ALA A 215 -10.70 26.31 -42.17
N GLN A 216 -9.69 25.46 -41.98
CA GLN A 216 -8.85 25.43 -40.78
C GLN A 216 -8.17 26.79 -40.54
N PRO A 217 -8.16 27.30 -39.30
CA PRO A 217 -7.23 28.35 -38.90
C PRO A 217 -5.82 27.76 -38.80
N ARG A 218 -4.88 28.45 -39.42
CA ARG A 218 -3.43 28.17 -39.40
C ARG A 218 -2.84 28.33 -38.00
N ASP A 219 -1.95 27.40 -37.67
CA ASP A 219 -0.74 27.51 -36.83
C ASP A 219 -0.69 28.66 -35.83
N ILE A 220 -1.04 28.38 -34.57
CA ILE A 220 -0.51 29.12 -33.43
C ILE A 220 0.77 28.40 -32.99
N HIS A 221 1.90 28.93 -33.43
CA HIS A 221 3.22 28.60 -32.90
C HIS A 221 3.25 28.92 -31.39
N PHE A 222 3.12 27.91 -30.55
CA PHE A 222 3.38 28.01 -29.12
C PHE A 222 4.90 27.95 -28.89
N ASN A 223 5.55 29.10 -29.04
CA ASN A 223 6.97 29.29 -28.74
C ASN A 223 7.07 30.00 -27.38
N MET A 224 6.86 29.26 -26.30
CA MET A 224 7.16 29.69 -24.92
C MET A 224 7.82 28.54 -24.17
N PHE A 225 9.07 28.26 -24.51
CA PHE A 225 10.06 27.82 -23.53
C PHE A 225 11.27 28.73 -23.71
N SER A 226 11.14 29.93 -23.13
CA SER A 226 12.30 30.75 -22.81
C SER A 226 13.17 29.91 -21.88
N GLN A 227 14.43 29.77 -22.26
CA GLN A 227 15.49 29.21 -21.43
C GLN A 227 15.44 29.84 -20.04
N PHE A 228 15.06 29.05 -19.05
CA PHE A 228 15.49 29.28 -17.69
C PHE A 228 16.89 28.67 -17.62
N ASP A 229 17.91 29.52 -17.70
CA ASP A 229 19.25 29.20 -17.22
C ASP A 229 19.11 29.00 -15.70
N MET A 230 18.79 27.78 -15.29
CA MET A 230 18.95 27.37 -13.90
C MET A 230 20.44 27.16 -13.67
N ASP A 231 21.02 28.02 -12.83
CA ASP A 231 22.36 27.83 -12.30
C ASP A 231 22.38 26.50 -11.53
N GLU A 232 23.15 25.51 -12.01
CA GLU A 232 23.24 24.15 -11.44
C GLU A 232 23.80 24.13 -10.00
N ASN A 233 24.07 25.29 -9.39
CA ASN A 233 24.61 25.42 -8.04
C ASN A 233 23.69 26.12 -7.02
N GLU A 234 22.48 26.56 -7.40
CA GLU A 234 21.50 27.10 -6.44
C GLU A 234 20.34 26.11 -6.29
N GLU A 235 20.48 25.15 -5.36
CA GLU A 235 19.31 24.44 -4.84
C GLU A 235 18.38 25.47 -4.17
N PRO A 236 17.10 25.57 -4.57
CA PRO A 236 16.18 26.47 -3.92
C PRO A 236 16.00 26.04 -2.45
N GLU A 237 16.54 26.83 -1.52
CA GLU A 237 16.26 26.68 -0.10
C GLU A 237 14.76 26.97 0.12
N PHE A 238 13.96 25.91 0.24
CA PHE A 238 12.59 26.05 0.66
C PHE A 238 12.59 26.59 2.10
N PRO A 239 11.85 27.67 2.40
CA PRO A 239 11.80 28.21 3.75
C PRO A 239 11.22 27.15 4.68
N THR A 240 12.07 26.53 5.50
CA THR A 240 11.66 25.63 6.57
C THR A 240 10.86 26.48 7.57
N PRO A 241 9.56 26.23 7.76
CA PRO A 241 8.77 27.02 8.69
C PRO A 241 9.40 26.93 10.10
N GLU A 242 9.79 28.08 10.65
CA GLU A 242 10.31 28.17 12.02
C GLU A 242 9.19 27.77 12.99
N LEU A 243 9.25 26.54 13.50
CA LEU A 243 8.35 26.08 14.56
C LEU A 243 8.54 26.99 15.79
N PRO A 244 7.45 27.41 16.46
CA PRO A 244 7.54 28.21 17.68
C PRO A 244 8.40 27.47 18.72
N PRO A 245 9.13 28.19 19.60
CA PRO A 245 10.03 27.59 20.57
C PRO A 245 9.27 26.55 21.42
N GLU A 246 9.56 25.27 21.17
CA GLU A 246 8.85 24.16 21.79
C GLU A 246 9.05 24.18 23.30
N ILE A 247 7.95 24.23 24.06
CA ILE A 247 7.98 23.88 25.48
C ILE A 247 8.47 22.43 25.56
N PRO A 248 9.57 22.13 26.27
CA PRO A 248 10.10 20.78 26.33
C PRO A 248 9.06 19.83 26.91
N HIS A 249 8.55 18.92 26.07
CA HIS A 249 7.62 17.88 26.46
C HIS A 249 8.40 16.71 27.07
N GLU A 250 8.05 16.33 28.30
CA GLU A 250 8.68 15.22 29.00
C GLU A 250 7.72 14.02 29.09
N LEU A 251 8.21 12.84 28.72
CA LEU A 251 7.44 11.60 28.85
C LEU A 251 7.23 11.21 30.32
N GLU A 252 6.02 10.78 30.65
CA GLU A 252 5.69 10.23 31.97
C GLU A 252 6.54 8.98 32.27
N VAL A 253 6.92 8.80 33.54
CA VAL A 253 7.70 7.63 33.98
C VAL A 253 6.75 6.52 34.43
N LYS A 254 6.92 5.31 33.90
CA LYS A 254 6.23 4.10 34.37
C LYS A 254 7.18 3.29 35.27
N GLU A 255 6.84 3.12 36.53
CA GLU A 255 7.64 2.35 37.48
C GLU A 255 7.24 0.88 37.53
N GLY A 256 8.15 0.03 38.04
CA GLY A 256 7.83 -1.36 38.41
C GLY A 256 7.87 -2.38 37.26
N ILE A 257 8.31 -2.00 36.06
CA ILE A 257 8.46 -2.95 34.97
C ILE A 257 9.73 -3.80 35.16
N VAL A 258 9.53 -5.11 35.28
CA VAL A 258 10.58 -6.13 35.38
C VAL A 258 10.72 -6.83 34.04
N ILE A 259 11.96 -6.99 33.57
CA ILE A 259 12.30 -7.74 32.35
C ILE A 259 13.15 -8.94 32.76
N LYS A 260 12.73 -10.16 32.38
CA LYS A 260 13.54 -11.36 32.61
C LYS A 260 14.75 -11.33 31.68
N LEU A 261 15.89 -11.85 32.12
CA LEU A 261 17.07 -11.96 31.25
C LEU A 261 16.82 -12.84 30.01
N SER A 262 15.87 -13.78 30.08
CA SER A 262 15.46 -14.63 28.95
C SER A 262 14.35 -14.03 28.08
N GLU A 263 13.81 -12.86 28.45
CA GLU A 263 12.67 -12.26 27.76
C GLU A 263 13.04 -11.91 26.31
N LYS A 264 12.14 -12.22 25.38
CA LYS A 264 12.30 -11.92 23.96
C LYS A 264 11.39 -10.78 23.53
N GLY A 265 11.86 -9.99 22.58
CA GLY A 265 11.09 -8.98 21.87
C GLY A 265 11.12 -9.27 20.37
N TYR A 266 10.09 -8.82 19.67
CA TYR A 266 9.95 -9.00 18.24
C TYR A 266 10.55 -7.80 17.49
N ASP A 267 11.56 -8.05 16.67
CA ASP A 267 12.09 -7.12 15.67
C ASP A 267 11.50 -7.48 14.29
N MET A 268 11.08 -6.48 13.51
CA MET A 268 10.43 -6.71 12.22
C MET A 268 11.37 -7.34 11.17
N ILE A 269 12.69 -7.15 11.31
CA ILE A 269 13.70 -7.64 10.37
C ILE A 269 14.27 -8.97 10.86
N GLU A 270 14.64 -9.04 12.14
CA GLU A 270 15.37 -10.20 12.70
C GLU A 270 14.48 -11.21 13.45
N GLY A 271 13.23 -10.86 13.73
CA GLY A 271 12.29 -11.70 14.48
C GLY A 271 12.54 -11.65 15.99
N ASP A 272 12.41 -12.80 16.66
CA ASP A 272 12.49 -12.87 18.13
C ASP A 272 13.93 -12.75 18.65
N LEU A 273 14.28 -11.60 19.22
CA LEU A 273 15.58 -11.33 19.82
C LEU A 273 15.49 -11.22 21.34
N ASN A 274 16.59 -11.48 22.02
CA ASN A 274 16.68 -11.24 23.46
C ASN A 274 16.74 -9.73 23.75
N ILE A 275 15.81 -9.21 24.56
CA ILE A 275 15.66 -7.76 24.81
C ILE A 275 16.91 -7.18 25.46
N ASN A 276 17.48 -7.92 26.42
CA ASN A 276 18.66 -7.46 27.15
C ASN A 276 19.85 -7.29 26.20
N ASN A 277 20.16 -8.33 25.41
CA ASN A 277 21.25 -8.26 24.43
C ASN A 277 21.00 -7.12 23.43
N TYR A 278 19.81 -7.05 22.83
CA TYR A 278 19.48 -6.02 21.84
C TYR A 278 19.71 -4.60 22.35
N ILE A 279 19.26 -4.28 23.56
CA ILE A 279 19.45 -2.94 24.15
C ILE A 279 20.92 -2.63 24.44
N PHE A 280 21.71 -3.62 24.86
CA PHE A 280 23.11 -3.45 25.21
C PHE A 280 24.07 -3.50 24.01
N ASP A 281 23.64 -4.07 22.88
CA ASP A 281 24.44 -4.16 21.66
C ASP A 281 24.67 -2.78 21.02
N ASN A 282 23.68 -1.87 21.10
CA ASN A 282 23.81 -0.49 20.65
C ASN A 282 23.12 0.50 21.61
N PRO A 283 23.78 0.82 22.75
CA PRO A 283 23.17 1.64 23.79
C PRO A 283 22.96 3.06 23.28
N GLY A 284 21.70 3.50 23.33
CA GLY A 284 21.29 4.84 22.94
C GLY A 284 20.59 4.90 21.59
N GLU A 285 20.76 3.88 20.73
CA GLU A 285 20.03 3.77 19.46
C GLU A 285 18.94 2.68 19.52
N ASN A 286 19.23 1.52 20.10
CA ASN A 286 18.28 0.42 20.20
C ASN A 286 17.24 0.70 21.28
N ILE A 287 15.96 0.51 20.94
CA ILE A 287 14.84 0.74 21.84
C ILE A 287 13.87 -0.44 21.87
N ALA A 288 13.24 -0.63 23.02
CA ALA A 288 12.20 -1.64 23.22
C ALA A 288 10.89 -0.97 23.66
N PHE A 289 9.82 -1.26 22.92
CA PHE A 289 8.45 -0.89 23.26
C PHE A 289 7.74 -2.06 23.91
N ARG A 290 7.23 -1.88 25.12
CA ARG A 290 6.31 -2.82 25.76
C ARG A 290 4.87 -2.40 25.48
N ILE A 291 4.08 -3.31 24.91
CA ILE A 291 2.64 -3.14 24.64
C ILE A 291 1.90 -4.33 25.25
N GLY A 292 1.16 -4.08 26.33
CA GLY A 292 0.63 -5.16 27.16
C GLY A 292 1.77 -6.01 27.73
N GLU A 293 1.80 -7.29 27.37
CA GLU A 293 2.82 -8.26 27.80
C GLU A 293 3.90 -8.53 26.75
N THR A 294 3.79 -7.96 25.55
CA THR A 294 4.71 -8.21 24.44
C THR A 294 5.69 -7.05 24.28
N TYR A 295 6.92 -7.37 23.87
CA TYR A 295 7.94 -6.39 23.53
C TYR A 295 8.18 -6.34 22.03
N PHE A 296 8.33 -5.13 21.50
CA PHE A 296 8.65 -4.82 20.11
C PHE A 296 9.95 -4.04 20.07
N LEU A 297 10.82 -4.40 19.14
CA LEU A 297 12.18 -3.89 19.04
C LEU A 297 12.32 -3.04 17.77
N THR A 298 13.00 -1.91 17.91
CA THR A 298 13.37 -1.04 16.79
C THR A 298 14.54 -0.16 17.21
N ASN A 299 14.97 0.76 16.34
CA ASN A 299 16.01 1.73 16.65
C ASN A 299 15.57 3.16 16.35
N ARG A 300 16.22 4.13 17.00
CA ARG A 300 15.91 5.55 16.83
C ARG A 300 16.19 6.05 15.43
N THR A 301 17.18 5.48 14.75
CA THR A 301 17.52 5.86 13.37
C THR A 301 16.34 5.64 12.42
N ILE A 302 15.64 4.50 12.51
CA ILE A 302 14.42 4.22 11.74
C ILE A 302 13.31 5.25 12.05
N ILE A 303 13.13 5.59 13.33
CA ILE A 303 12.12 6.59 13.71
C ILE A 303 12.49 7.97 13.15
N LYS A 304 13.77 8.37 13.24
CA LYS A 304 14.28 9.67 12.74
C LYS A 304 14.00 9.84 11.24
N THR A 305 14.10 8.78 10.44
CA THR A 305 13.80 8.86 9.00
C THR A 305 12.32 9.06 8.68
N MET A 306 11.42 8.92 9.66
CA MET A 306 9.96 8.98 9.45
C MET A 306 9.29 10.19 10.11
N VAL A 307 10.02 11.03 10.84
CA VAL A 307 9.47 12.19 11.60
C VAL A 307 9.63 13.55 10.87
N ASN A 308 9.96 13.53 9.59
CA ASN A 308 10.18 14.76 8.82
C ASN A 308 8.87 15.29 8.21
N ILE A 309 8.27 16.31 8.84
CA ILE A 309 7.04 16.97 8.34
C ILE A 309 7.32 17.63 6.99
N GLY A 310 6.43 17.42 6.01
CA GLY A 310 6.54 18.01 4.68
C GLY A 310 7.59 17.36 3.79
N GLU A 311 8.23 16.28 4.24
CA GLU A 311 9.00 15.39 3.36
C GLU A 311 8.15 14.19 2.93
N LYS A 312 8.39 13.69 1.73
CA LYS A 312 7.73 12.47 1.25
C LYS A 312 8.10 11.29 2.14
N GLU A 313 7.15 10.35 2.30
CA GLU A 313 7.35 9.07 2.99
C GLU A 313 7.51 9.19 4.52
N ASN A 314 7.09 10.32 5.10
CA ASN A 314 6.97 10.43 6.56
C ASN A 314 5.79 9.61 7.10
N ALA A 315 5.80 9.35 8.41
CA ALA A 315 4.74 8.63 9.12
C ALA A 315 3.86 9.58 9.97
N ILE A 316 3.68 10.82 9.50
CA ILE A 316 2.96 11.87 10.21
C ILE A 316 1.54 12.00 9.68
N PHE A 317 0.60 12.13 10.60
CA PHE A 317 -0.83 12.19 10.34
C PHE A 317 -1.46 13.32 11.13
N PHE A 318 -2.58 13.82 10.65
CA PHE A 318 -3.40 14.81 11.32
C PHE A 318 -4.80 14.24 11.53
N GLY A 319 -5.39 14.56 12.68
CA GLY A 319 -6.75 14.15 12.99
C GLY A 319 -7.76 14.95 12.17
N CYS A 320 -8.89 14.33 11.86
CA CYS A 320 -10.02 14.98 11.19
C CYS A 320 -11.16 15.18 12.20
N GLN A 321 -11.79 16.37 12.18
CA GLN A 321 -12.93 16.69 13.03
C GLN A 321 -14.14 15.78 12.73
N CYS A 322 -14.29 15.39 11.47
CA CYS A 322 -15.35 14.50 11.01
C CYS A 322 -14.88 13.67 9.80
N GLU A 323 -15.67 12.64 9.47
CA GLU A 323 -15.54 11.90 8.22
C GLU A 323 -16.20 12.68 7.08
N ILE A 324 -15.54 12.74 5.91
CA ILE A 324 -16.08 13.30 4.69
C ILE A 324 -16.74 12.16 3.90
N LYS A 325 -18.07 12.17 3.84
CA LYS A 325 -18.88 11.20 3.09
C LYS A 325 -19.25 11.78 1.73
N ASP A 326 -18.27 11.84 0.83
CA ASP A 326 -18.42 12.39 -0.52
C ASP A 326 -17.56 11.60 -1.52
N ASP A 327 -17.69 11.93 -2.80
CA ASP A 327 -16.90 11.33 -3.86
C ASP A 327 -15.48 11.90 -3.87
N TRP A 328 -14.50 11.09 -3.46
CA TRP A 328 -13.09 11.48 -3.41
C TRP A 328 -12.45 11.68 -4.79
N THR A 329 -13.13 11.32 -5.89
CA THR A 329 -12.64 11.65 -7.24
C THR A 329 -12.81 13.15 -7.57
N ARG A 330 -13.65 13.85 -6.79
CA ARG A 330 -14.03 15.25 -7.03
C ARG A 330 -13.12 16.21 -6.29
N ILE A 331 -12.62 17.21 -7.02
CA ILE A 331 -11.73 18.25 -6.46
C ILE A 331 -12.38 19.03 -5.32
N GLU A 332 -13.71 19.18 -5.34
CA GLU A 332 -14.49 19.83 -4.30
C GLU A 332 -14.43 19.08 -2.96
N THR A 333 -14.34 17.75 -3.01
CA THR A 333 -14.16 16.90 -1.82
C THR A 333 -12.79 17.14 -1.20
N TRP A 334 -11.73 17.20 -2.02
CA TRP A 334 -10.37 17.51 -1.55
C TRP A 334 -10.26 18.89 -0.93
N ALA A 335 -10.94 19.89 -1.50
CA ALA A 335 -10.95 21.26 -0.98
C ALA A 335 -11.55 21.37 0.44
N ARG A 336 -12.30 20.36 0.91
CA ARG A 336 -12.83 20.31 2.28
C ARG A 336 -11.80 19.92 3.32
N LEU A 337 -10.66 19.32 2.93
CA LEU A 337 -9.63 18.91 3.88
C LEU A 337 -9.14 20.11 4.71
N ASP A 338 -8.97 21.27 4.08
CA ASP A 338 -8.51 22.50 4.75
C ASP A 338 -9.46 22.98 5.87
N GLN A 339 -10.71 22.50 5.88
CA GLN A 339 -11.72 22.86 6.90
C GLN A 339 -11.92 21.76 7.95
N VAL A 340 -11.63 20.51 7.60
CA VAL A 340 -11.93 19.32 8.43
C VAL A 340 -10.71 18.86 9.22
N VAL A 341 -9.51 19.12 8.72
CA VAL A 341 -8.26 18.66 9.33
C VAL A 341 -7.87 19.53 10.52
N ILE A 342 -7.44 18.88 11.60
CA ILE A 342 -6.93 19.50 12.84
C ILE A 342 -5.40 19.56 12.72
N SER A 343 -4.89 20.62 12.11
CA SER A 343 -3.44 20.77 11.83
C SER A 343 -2.57 20.99 13.06
N ASP A 344 -3.16 21.45 14.18
CA ASP A 344 -2.41 21.83 15.39
C ASP A 344 -1.82 20.64 16.17
N ILE A 345 -2.38 19.43 15.97
CA ILE A 345 -2.00 18.24 16.72
C ILE A 345 -1.54 17.15 15.74
N PRO A 346 -0.24 17.06 15.45
CA PRO A 346 0.29 16.00 14.64
C PRO A 346 0.41 14.69 15.44
N TYR A 347 0.10 13.59 14.76
CA TYR A 347 0.21 12.22 15.24
C TYR A 347 1.27 11.47 14.43
N PHE A 348 1.87 10.46 15.04
CA PHE A 348 2.80 9.56 14.37
C PHE A 348 2.18 8.17 14.29
N ASN A 349 2.21 7.55 13.10
CA ASN A 349 1.72 6.19 12.90
C ASN A 349 2.83 5.18 13.22
N VAL A 350 2.84 4.64 14.44
CA VAL A 350 3.86 3.67 14.88
C VAL A 350 3.73 2.31 14.21
N GLN A 351 2.67 2.02 13.44
CA GLN A 351 2.65 0.79 12.62
C GLN A 351 3.76 0.76 11.58
N HIS A 352 4.21 1.93 11.10
CA HIS A 352 5.29 2.03 10.10
C HIS A 352 6.64 1.51 10.63
N ILE A 353 6.78 1.38 11.96
CA ILE A 353 7.97 0.83 12.62
C ILE A 353 7.70 -0.56 13.22
N GLY A 354 6.64 -1.26 12.76
CA GLY A 354 6.35 -2.65 13.11
C GLY A 354 5.56 -2.84 14.41
N LEU A 355 4.96 -1.77 14.97
CA LEU A 355 4.16 -1.89 16.19
C LEU A 355 2.69 -2.27 15.86
N PRO A 356 1.99 -3.02 16.74
CA PRO A 356 0.61 -3.45 16.53
C PRO A 356 -0.46 -2.36 16.77
N VAL A 357 -0.05 -1.15 17.19
CA VAL A 357 -0.95 -0.01 17.44
C VAL A 357 -0.65 1.11 16.45
N ARG A 358 -1.61 2.00 16.20
CA ARG A 358 -1.51 3.02 15.15
C ARG A 358 -0.95 4.33 15.63
N TYR A 359 -1.72 5.12 16.36
CA TYR A 359 -1.40 6.53 16.55
C TYR A 359 -0.91 6.84 17.95
N VAL A 360 0.14 7.64 18.01
CA VAL A 360 0.65 8.33 19.21
C VAL A 360 0.84 9.80 18.88
N LEU A 361 0.96 10.66 19.89
CA LEU A 361 1.26 12.08 19.65
C LEU A 361 2.68 12.24 19.10
N LEU A 362 2.87 13.07 18.07
CA LEU A 362 4.21 13.29 17.50
C LEU A 362 5.19 13.86 18.54
N LYS A 363 4.71 14.73 19.45
CA LYS A 363 5.53 15.25 20.54
C LYS A 363 6.08 14.16 21.48
N ASP A 364 5.36 13.04 21.66
CA ASP A 364 5.83 11.91 22.47
C ASP A 364 6.99 11.20 21.76
N ILE A 365 6.91 11.07 20.43
CA ILE A 365 7.99 10.52 19.60
C ILE A 365 9.22 11.43 19.63
N LEU A 366 9.04 12.75 19.51
CA LEU A 366 10.15 13.71 19.61
C LEU A 366 10.81 13.68 21.00
N ALA A 367 10.01 13.57 22.06
CA ALA A 367 10.51 13.41 23.42
C ALA A 367 11.22 12.06 23.61
N LEU A 368 10.71 10.98 23.01
CA LEU A 368 11.36 9.68 22.96
C LEU A 368 12.74 9.80 22.31
N LEU A 369 12.85 10.43 21.13
CA LEU A 369 14.10 10.61 20.39
C LEU A 369 15.15 11.44 21.14
N LYS A 370 14.72 12.34 22.04
CA LYS A 370 15.59 13.15 22.91
C LYS A 370 15.93 12.47 24.25
N SER A 371 15.17 11.45 24.66
CA SER A 371 15.32 10.74 25.94
C SER A 371 16.59 9.88 26.00
N ASP A 372 17.19 9.74 27.18
CA ASP A 372 18.30 8.84 27.49
C ASP A 372 17.87 7.39 27.81
N TYR A 373 16.56 7.10 27.77
CA TYR A 373 15.99 5.78 28.03
C TYR A 373 15.93 4.92 26.76
N ASN A 374 16.11 3.61 26.91
CA ASN A 374 15.98 2.64 25.79
C ASN A 374 14.69 1.80 25.91
N CYS A 375 13.89 2.00 26.95
CA CYS A 375 12.67 1.23 27.20
C CYS A 375 11.47 2.14 27.36
N PHE A 376 10.42 1.84 26.60
CA PHE A 376 9.19 2.62 26.54
C PHE A 376 7.97 1.72 26.67
N TYR A 377 6.95 2.19 27.35
CA TYR A 377 5.68 1.51 27.54
C TYR A 377 4.60 2.26 26.79
N ILE A 378 3.85 1.56 25.94
CA ILE A 378 2.71 2.14 25.23
C ILE A 378 1.43 1.65 25.88
N GLU A 379 0.64 2.57 26.41
CA GLU A 379 -0.64 2.26 27.01
C GLU A 379 -1.81 2.91 26.27
N ARG A 380 -2.91 2.17 26.24
CA ARG A 380 -4.21 2.69 25.85
C ARG A 380 -4.69 3.64 26.97
N PRO A 381 -5.06 4.89 26.68
CA PRO A 381 -5.58 5.79 27.70
C PRO A 381 -6.94 5.31 28.24
N ASP A 382 -7.21 5.64 29.50
CA ASP A 382 -8.49 5.40 30.18
C ASP A 382 -9.01 6.74 30.75
N PRO A 383 -10.09 7.33 30.18
CA PRO A 383 -10.88 6.80 29.07
C PRO A 383 -10.13 6.86 27.72
N PRO A 384 -10.50 6.01 26.74
CA PRO A 384 -9.91 6.03 25.41
C PRO A 384 -10.23 7.33 24.67
N GLU A 385 -9.20 7.97 24.12
CA GLU A 385 -9.31 9.16 23.27
C GLU A 385 -9.41 8.74 21.80
N TYR A 386 -10.53 9.06 21.16
CA TYR A 386 -10.81 8.70 19.77
C TYR A 386 -10.72 9.90 18.84
N ILE A 387 -10.15 9.69 17.66
CA ILE A 387 -10.24 10.62 16.53
C ILE A 387 -11.11 9.99 15.44
N ALA A 388 -12.00 10.79 14.85
CA ALA A 388 -13.00 10.30 13.90
C ALA A 388 -12.35 9.69 12.64
N SER A 389 -11.31 10.33 12.12
CA SER A 389 -10.56 9.86 10.95
C SER A 389 -9.19 10.55 10.92
N PHE A 390 -8.27 10.10 10.08
CA PHE A 390 -6.94 10.67 9.94
C PHE A 390 -6.64 11.01 8.49
N VAL A 391 -5.74 11.96 8.28
CA VAL A 391 -5.14 12.24 6.97
C VAL A 391 -3.63 12.22 7.10
N SER A 392 -2.91 11.65 6.14
CA SER A 392 -1.45 11.67 6.15
C SER A 392 -0.90 13.03 5.71
N ASP A 393 0.23 13.44 6.28
CA ASP A 393 0.97 14.62 5.86
C ASP A 393 1.35 14.55 4.37
N ASN A 394 1.69 13.34 3.89
CA ASN A 394 1.95 13.07 2.47
C ASN A 394 0.77 13.48 1.57
N ILE A 395 -0.46 13.25 2.00
CA ILE A 395 -1.64 13.64 1.22
C ILE A 395 -1.85 15.15 1.24
N LEU A 396 -1.62 15.80 2.38
CA LEU A 396 -1.77 17.24 2.51
C LEU A 396 -0.75 18.02 1.69
N ASN A 397 0.51 17.55 1.67
CA ASN A 397 1.65 18.29 1.11
C ASN A 397 2.16 17.79 -0.25
N HIS A 398 1.92 16.53 -0.61
CA HIS A 398 2.56 15.92 -1.80
C HIS A 398 1.59 15.25 -2.78
N ALA A 399 0.38 14.91 -2.35
CA ALA A 399 -0.49 14.04 -3.11
C ALA A 399 -1.98 14.43 -3.01
N ARG A 400 -2.30 15.73 -2.97
CA ARG A 400 -3.71 16.18 -3.08
C ARG A 400 -4.30 15.66 -4.40
N GLY A 401 -5.41 14.91 -4.31
CA GLY A 401 -6.01 14.24 -5.47
C GLY A 401 -5.66 12.75 -5.60
N SER A 402 -4.78 12.21 -4.75
CA SER A 402 -4.44 10.78 -4.77
C SER A 402 -5.47 9.96 -3.99
N MET A 403 -6.31 9.22 -4.73
CA MET A 403 -7.39 8.37 -4.20
C MET A 403 -6.95 7.29 -3.21
N SER A 404 -5.67 6.94 -3.17
CA SER A 404 -5.18 5.82 -2.37
C SER A 404 -4.62 6.22 -1.01
N GLY A 405 -4.58 7.50 -0.71
CA GLY A 405 -4.09 7.99 0.57
C GLY A 405 -5.03 7.73 1.74
N VAL A 406 -4.45 7.67 2.93
CA VAL A 406 -5.19 7.86 4.18
C VAL A 406 -5.61 9.33 4.23
N HIS A 407 -6.90 9.57 4.04
CA HIS A 407 -7.59 10.86 4.15
C HIS A 407 -8.82 10.72 5.05
N CYS A 408 -9.51 11.83 5.36
CA CYS A 408 -10.64 11.92 6.30
C CYS A 408 -11.89 11.09 5.90
N GLN A 409 -11.76 9.78 5.71
CA GLN A 409 -12.78 8.84 5.24
C GLN A 409 -13.34 7.97 6.38
N ASP A 410 -14.49 7.34 6.10
CA ASP A 410 -15.15 6.39 6.99
C ASP A 410 -14.25 5.16 7.26
N GLY A 411 -14.38 4.54 8.44
CA GLY A 411 -13.62 3.36 8.83
C GLY A 411 -12.18 3.61 9.29
N GLN A 412 -11.74 4.88 9.37
CA GLN A 412 -10.40 5.25 9.87
C GLN A 412 -10.39 5.82 11.29
N ARG A 413 -11.50 5.66 12.01
CA ARG A 413 -11.58 6.00 13.43
C ARG A 413 -10.59 5.15 14.23
N ASP A 414 -9.81 5.80 15.11
CA ASP A 414 -8.84 5.10 15.94
C ASP A 414 -8.58 5.79 17.29
N ILE A 415 -7.79 5.14 18.15
CA ILE A 415 -7.41 5.57 19.49
C ILE A 415 -6.00 6.17 19.46
N ILE A 416 -5.80 7.24 20.24
CA ILE A 416 -4.47 7.83 20.48
C ILE A 416 -3.83 7.17 21.70
N TYR A 417 -2.74 6.44 21.49
CA TYR A 417 -1.98 5.79 22.54
C TYR A 417 -0.97 6.76 23.18
N ARG A 418 -0.59 6.49 24.44
CA ARG A 418 0.40 7.29 25.18
C ARG A 418 1.71 6.52 25.33
N ILE A 419 2.82 7.22 25.15
CA ILE A 419 4.16 6.67 25.40
C ILE A 419 4.65 7.10 26.78
N LYS A 420 5.16 6.14 27.55
CA LYS A 420 5.82 6.38 28.85
C LYS A 420 7.24 5.83 28.81
N LYS A 421 8.18 6.50 29.47
CA LYS A 421 9.55 6.00 29.64
C LYS A 421 9.64 5.13 30.90
N PHE A 422 10.46 4.09 30.90
CA PHE A 422 10.71 3.32 32.12
C PHE A 422 12.14 2.80 32.21
N LYS A 423 12.66 2.67 33.43
CA LYS A 423 13.95 2.04 33.69
C LYS A 423 13.70 0.56 34.01
N PRO A 424 14.14 -0.39 33.17
CA PRO A 424 13.89 -1.81 33.42
C PRO A 424 14.63 -2.29 34.66
N ARG A 425 13.98 -3.15 35.46
CA ARG A 425 14.65 -3.97 36.47
C ARG A 425 14.85 -5.36 35.88
N PHE A 426 16.10 -5.76 35.65
CA PHE A 426 16.40 -7.09 35.15
C PHE A 426 16.39 -8.11 36.29
N THR A 427 15.68 -9.23 36.09
CA THR A 427 15.69 -10.36 37.02
C THR A 427 16.24 -11.61 36.36
N PHE A 428 17.04 -12.35 37.13
CA PHE A 428 17.61 -13.65 36.77
C PHE A 428 16.56 -14.74 36.72
#